data_AF-A0A8T6N6K7-F1
#
_entry.id   AF-A0A8T6N6K7-F1
#
_cell.length_a   1.000
_cell.length_b   1.000
_cell.length_c   1.000
_cell.angle_alpha   90.00
_cell.angle_beta   90.00
_cell.angle_gamma   90.00
#
_symmetry.space_group_name_H-M   'P 1'
#
loop_
_entity.id
_entity.type
_entity.pdbx_description
1 polymer ?
#
loop_
_entity_poly.entity_id
_entity_poly.type
_entity_poly.pdbx_seq_one_letter_code
_entity_poly.pdbx_strand_id
1 'polypeptide(L)'
;MARKATSVNLHKVKNQKAFLETYLRGTGRTLSVAQAVNNYGIAQLPARMFEMKQAGMVVKTVKNTAGNTAYRISARDENGSRSKIFA
;
A
#
# COMPACT_ATOMS: atom_id res chain seq x y z
N MET A 1 -13.68 21.18 -28.90
CA MET A 1 -13.03 19.86 -28.73
C MET A 1 -12.65 19.68 -27.27
N ALA A 2 -13.51 19.06 -26.46
CA ALA A 2 -13.19 18.74 -25.07
C ALA A 2 -12.25 17.52 -25.06
N ARG A 3 -10.99 17.70 -24.63
CA ARG A 3 -10.08 16.59 -24.37
C ARG A 3 -10.66 15.81 -23.19
N LYS A 4 -11.38 14.74 -23.50
CA LYS A 4 -11.82 13.73 -22.53
C LYS A 4 -10.55 13.20 -21.87
N ALA A 5 -10.28 13.65 -20.64
CA ALA A 5 -9.22 13.09 -19.83
C ALA A 5 -9.53 11.59 -19.71
N THR A 6 -8.72 10.76 -20.35
CA THR A 6 -8.75 9.32 -20.18
C THR A 6 -8.49 9.08 -18.70
N SER A 7 -9.54 8.85 -17.93
CA SER A 7 -9.45 8.38 -16.55
C SER A 7 -8.70 7.06 -16.60
N VAL A 8 -7.40 7.11 -16.27
CA VAL A 8 -6.50 5.97 -16.37
C VAL A 8 -6.92 4.95 -15.31
N ASN A 9 -7.83 4.07 -15.68
CA ASN A 9 -8.13 2.77 -15.05
C ASN A 9 -8.56 2.81 -13.58
N LEU A 10 -9.83 3.14 -13.35
CA LEU A 10 -10.50 3.17 -12.05
C LEU A 10 -10.67 1.79 -11.35
N HIS A 11 -10.07 0.70 -11.85
CA HIS A 11 -10.23 -0.67 -11.30
C HIS A 11 -8.93 -1.52 -11.32
N LYS A 12 -7.74 -0.96 -11.06
CA LYS A 12 -6.50 -1.71 -11.27
C LYS A 12 -6.03 -2.63 -10.14
N VAL A 13 -6.66 -2.61 -8.96
CA VAL A 13 -6.35 -3.58 -7.90
C VAL A 13 -7.64 -4.11 -7.29
N LYS A 14 -8.17 -5.21 -7.83
CA LYS A 14 -9.34 -5.90 -7.25
C LYS A 14 -9.08 -6.32 -5.79
N ASN A 15 -7.85 -6.75 -5.48
CA ASN A 15 -7.39 -7.09 -4.12
C ASN A 15 -6.32 -6.09 -3.65
N GLN A 16 -6.73 -4.87 -3.26
CA GLN A 16 -5.83 -3.82 -2.79
C GLN A 16 -4.90 -4.28 -1.66
N LYS A 17 -5.41 -5.12 -0.76
CA LYS A 17 -4.66 -5.66 0.38
C LYS A 17 -3.57 -6.63 -0.06
N ALA A 18 -3.91 -7.62 -0.90
CA ALA A 18 -2.94 -8.58 -1.43
C ALA A 18 -1.83 -7.90 -2.25
N PHE A 19 -2.19 -6.85 -2.99
CA PHE A 19 -1.22 -6.03 -3.71
C PHE A 19 -0.29 -5.27 -2.75
N LEU A 20 -0.85 -4.56 -1.77
CA LEU A 20 -0.05 -3.82 -0.79
C LEU A 20 0.87 -4.77 -0.01
N GLU A 21 0.39 -5.97 0.29
CA GLU A 21 1.19 -7.00 0.95
C GLU A 21 2.35 -7.39 0.03
N THR A 22 2.08 -7.83 -1.19
CA THR A 22 3.12 -8.27 -2.13
C THR A 22 4.10 -7.14 -2.49
N TYR A 23 3.62 -5.90 -2.57
CA TYR A 23 4.41 -4.75 -3.00
C TYR A 23 5.30 -4.19 -1.89
N LEU A 24 4.84 -4.20 -0.64
CA LEU A 24 5.55 -3.57 0.49
C LEU A 24 6.24 -4.56 1.41
N ARG A 25 5.74 -5.79 1.53
CA ARG A 25 6.24 -6.76 2.49
C ARG A 25 7.59 -7.31 2.05
N GLY A 26 8.62 -7.01 2.84
CA GLY A 26 9.98 -7.51 2.61
C GLY A 26 10.70 -6.95 1.39
N THR A 27 10.07 -6.04 0.64
CA THR A 27 10.70 -5.34 -0.50
C THR A 27 11.52 -4.13 -0.07
N GLY A 28 11.39 -3.71 1.20
CA GLY A 28 12.00 -2.46 1.70
C GLY A 28 11.41 -1.20 1.08
N ARG A 29 10.37 -1.33 0.25
CA ARG A 29 9.70 -0.20 -0.40
C ARG A 29 8.82 0.54 0.60
N THR A 30 8.66 1.83 0.33
CA THR A 30 7.72 2.69 1.04
C THR A 30 6.69 3.20 0.05
N LEU A 31 5.45 3.36 0.50
CA LEU A 31 4.38 3.92 -0.32
C LEU A 31 3.69 5.04 0.46
N SER A 32 3.68 6.24 -0.12
CA SER A 32 2.94 7.38 0.44
C SER A 32 1.51 7.40 -0.09
N VAL A 33 0.62 8.09 0.63
CA VAL A 33 -0.78 8.26 0.22
C VAL A 33 -0.85 8.89 -1.18
N ALA A 34 -0.07 9.94 -1.44
CA ALA A 34 -0.02 10.60 -2.75
C ALA A 34 0.43 9.65 -3.87
N GLN A 35 1.46 8.82 -3.63
CA GLN A 35 1.88 7.82 -4.60
C GLN A 35 0.86 6.72 -4.79
N ALA A 36 0.19 6.30 -3.71
CA ALA A 36 -0.85 5.28 -3.77
C ALA A 36 -2.05 5.73 -4.61
N VAL A 37 -2.45 6.99 -4.47
CA VAL A 37 -3.52 7.61 -5.28
C VAL A 37 -3.06 7.77 -6.74
N ASN A 38 -1.90 8.39 -6.97
CA ASN A 38 -1.45 8.75 -8.32
C ASN A 38 -1.03 7.53 -9.17
N ASN A 39 -0.35 6.54 -8.57
CA ASN A 39 0.20 5.40 -9.31
C ASN A 39 -0.75 4.19 -9.30
N TYR A 40 -1.52 3.99 -8.23
CA TYR A 40 -2.29 2.76 -8.01
C TYR A 40 -3.80 2.99 -7.81
N GLY A 41 -4.26 4.25 -7.73
CA GLY A 41 -5.67 4.57 -7.50
C GLY A 41 -6.17 4.20 -6.09
N ILE A 42 -5.28 4.05 -5.10
CA ILE A 42 -5.63 3.67 -3.73
C ILE A 42 -5.91 4.94 -2.92
N ALA A 43 -7.19 5.32 -2.80
CA ALA A 43 -7.62 6.51 -2.06
C ALA A 43 -7.43 6.41 -0.54
N GLN A 44 -7.76 5.26 0.06
CA GLN A 44 -7.75 5.07 1.52
C GLN A 44 -6.57 4.20 1.99
N LEU A 45 -5.35 4.56 1.59
CA LEU A 45 -4.14 3.83 2.00
C LEU A 45 -4.01 3.68 3.54
N PRO A 46 -4.26 4.70 4.38
CA PRO A 46 -4.13 4.57 5.83
C PRO A 46 -5.11 3.54 6.42
N ALA A 47 -6.34 3.47 5.90
CA ALA A 47 -7.32 2.48 6.32
C ALA A 47 -6.87 1.06 5.96
N ARG A 48 -6.33 0.86 4.74
CA ARG A 48 -5.77 -0.44 4.32
C ARG A 48 -4.59 -0.87 5.18
N MET A 49 -3.72 0.07 5.54
CA MET A 49 -2.59 -0.18 6.45
C MET A 49 -3.06 -0.56 7.86
N PHE A 50 -4.14 0.05 8.33
CA PHE A 50 -4.74 -0.30 9.62
C PHE A 50 -5.35 -1.71 9.61
N GLU A 51 -6.07 -2.08 8.54
CA GLU A 51 -6.57 -3.45 8.35
C GLU A 51 -5.42 -4.48 8.33
N MET A 52 -4.31 -4.17 7.68
CA MET A 52 -3.12 -5.03 7.67
C MET A 52 -2.50 -5.18 9.06
N LYS A 53 -2.43 -4.09 9.81
CA LYS A 53 -1.94 -4.12 11.20
C LYS A 53 -2.86 -4.97 12.09
N GLN A 54 -4.17 -4.87 11.91
CA GLN A 54 -5.14 -5.73 12.61
C GLN A 54 -5.01 -7.21 12.24
N ALA A 55 -4.58 -7.50 11.01
CA ALA A 55 -4.28 -8.86 10.58
C ALA A 55 -2.92 -9.38 11.07
N GLY A 56 -2.24 -8.63 11.93
CA GLY A 56 -0.96 -9.01 12.54
C GLY A 56 0.28 -8.59 11.75
N MET A 57 0.14 -7.79 10.70
CA MET A 57 1.28 -7.29 9.95
C MET A 57 1.99 -6.14 10.66
N VAL A 58 3.32 -6.13 10.59
CA VAL A 58 4.12 -5.02 11.13
C VAL A 58 4.23 -3.90 10.11
N VAL A 59 3.25 -2.98 10.16
CA VAL A 59 3.26 -1.74 9.37
C VAL A 59 4.04 -0.65 10.12
N LYS A 60 5.01 -0.03 9.43
CA LYS A 60 5.77 1.11 9.95
C LYS A 60 5.51 2.35 9.10
N THR A 61 5.32 3.48 9.76
CA THR A 61 5.27 4.80 9.14
C THR A 61 6.66 5.41 9.13
N VAL A 62 7.06 5.98 7.99
CA VAL A 62 8.31 6.69 7.80
C VAL A 62 8.06 7.97 7.03
N LYS A 63 8.92 8.98 7.22
CA LYS A 63 8.93 10.15 6.35
C LYS A 63 9.78 9.83 5.13
N ASN A 64 9.23 10.04 3.93
CA ASN A 64 10.03 9.91 2.72
C ASN A 64 10.93 11.14 2.53
N THR A 65 11.85 11.10 1.56
CA THR A 65 12.76 12.20 1.22
C THR A 65 12.03 13.50 0.84
N ALA A 66 10.79 13.39 0.36
CA ALA A 66 9.92 14.51 0.05
C ALA A 66 9.10 15.01 1.26
N GLY A 67 9.39 14.56 2.48
CA GLY A 67 8.70 14.99 3.71
C GLY A 67 7.30 14.40 3.93
N ASN A 68 6.83 13.54 3.03
CA ASN A 68 5.50 12.94 3.10
C ASN A 68 5.49 11.67 3.95
N THR A 69 4.36 11.41 4.60
CA THR A 69 4.11 10.15 5.31
C THR A 69 4.05 8.99 4.31
N ALA A 70 4.96 8.05 4.46
CA ALA A 70 5.02 6.82 3.71
C ALA A 70 4.92 5.61 4.65
N TYR A 71 4.33 4.55 4.14
CA TYR A 71 4.13 3.31 4.87
C TYR A 71 5.04 2.24 4.30
N ARG A 72 5.62 1.42 5.18
CA ARG A 72 6.37 0.22 4.81
C ARG A 72 5.88 -0.95 5.64
N ILE A 73 6.00 -2.15 5.08
CA ILE A 73 5.63 -3.39 5.78
C ILE A 73 6.89 -4.21 6.01
N SER A 74 7.09 -4.68 7.24
CA SER A 74 8.20 -5.58 7.55
C SER A 74 8.08 -6.90 6.79
N ALA A 75 9.20 -7.55 6.48
CA ALA A 75 9.17 -8.88 5.87
C ALA A 75 8.50 -9.94 6.76
N ARG A 76 8.56 -9.73 8.08
CA ARG A 76 7.99 -10.62 9.10
C ARG A 76 6.80 -9.93 9.74
N ASP A 77 5.72 -10.67 9.91
CA ASP A 77 4.57 -10.24 10.71
C ASP A 77 4.90 -10.30 12.21
N GLU A 78 3.95 -9.92 13.07
CA GLU A 78 4.16 -9.84 14.52
C GLU A 78 4.61 -11.18 15.12
N ASN A 79 4.15 -12.29 14.54
CA ASN A 79 4.51 -13.65 14.96
C ASN A 79 5.80 -14.17 14.29
N GLY A 80 6.55 -13.32 13.59
CA GLY A 80 7.78 -13.70 12.88
C GLY A 80 7.56 -14.44 11.56
N SER A 81 6.31 -14.68 11.16
CA SER A 81 5.93 -15.44 9.96
C SER A 81 6.13 -14.63 8.67
N ARG A 82 6.37 -15.37 7.57
CA ARG A 82 6.47 -14.88 6.18
C ARG A 82 5.32 -15.35 5.29
N SER A 83 4.33 -16.06 5.84
CA SER A 83 3.18 -16.55 5.08
C SER A 83 2.36 -15.41 4.49
N LYS A 84 1.86 -15.56 3.27
CA LYS A 84 0.95 -14.58 2.67
C LYS A 84 -0.36 -14.57 3.45
N ILE A 85 -0.79 -13.40 3.93
CA ILE A 85 -2.03 -13.27 4.73
C ILE A 85 -3.22 -13.02 3.82
N PHE A 86 -3.04 -12.25 2.75
CA PHE A 86 -4.07 -11.90 1.78
C PHE A 86 -3.74 -12.54 0.43
N ALA A 87 -4.53 -13.54 0.03
CA ALA A 87 -4.49 -14.19 -1.29
C ALA A 87 -5.40 -13.48 -2.30
#